data_AF-M1C4P3-F1
#
_entry.id   AF-M1C4P3-F1
#
_cell.length_a   1.000
_cell.length_b   1.000
_cell.length_c   1.000
_cell.angle_alpha   90.00
_cell.angle_beta   90.00
_cell.angle_gamma   90.00
#
_symmetry.space_group_name_H-M   'P 1'
#
loop_
_entity.id
_entity.type
_entity.pdbx_description
1 polymer ?
#
loop_
_entity_poly.entity_id
_entity_poly.type
_entity_poly.pdbx_seq_one_letter_code
_entity_poly.pdbx_strand_id
1 'polypeptide(L)'
;MGLKGKLIGSIEVKCGGHLIHDILHADPRNVPNITKINHFEMDHEDGSEKDKIVKEVIEAIDPEEKSITWKVIGGDLLELYDSLTIITACEHEWTTCSFIYEKKTEDTPEPLVPFGFLLNLIKEMEGHLLK
;
A
#
# COMPACT_ATOMS: atom_id res chain seq x y z
N MET A 1 15.71 -17.27 7.58
CA MET A 1 14.24 -17.14 7.34
C MET A 1 14.04 -17.02 5.84
N GLY A 2 12.86 -17.34 5.30
CA GLY A 2 12.64 -17.21 3.86
C GLY A 2 12.75 -15.75 3.37
N LEU A 3 13.22 -15.55 2.13
CA LEU A 3 13.24 -14.23 1.49
C LEU A 3 11.84 -13.77 1.10
N LYS A 4 10.95 -14.71 0.78
CA LYS A 4 9.55 -14.43 0.42
C LYS A 4 8.69 -14.31 1.68
N GLY A 5 7.87 -13.28 1.73
CA GLY A 5 6.95 -13.02 2.83
C GLY A 5 5.61 -12.48 2.36
N LYS A 6 4.62 -12.56 3.25
CA LYS A 6 3.29 -11.99 3.06
C LYS A 6 2.80 -11.37 4.37
N LEU A 7 2.43 -10.09 4.33
CA LEU A 7 1.70 -9.43 5.41
C LEU A 7 0.26 -9.20 4.97
N ILE A 8 -0.69 -9.39 5.88
CA ILE A 8 -2.11 -9.15 5.66
C ILE A 8 -2.67 -8.45 6.88
N GLY A 9 -3.49 -7.43 6.67
CA GLY A 9 -4.11 -6.64 7.71
C GLY A 9 -5.44 -6.11 7.20
N SER A 10 -6.46 -6.23 8.03
CA SER A 10 -7.81 -5.75 7.73
C SER A 10 -8.21 -4.73 8.78
N ILE A 11 -8.81 -3.64 8.33
CA ILE A 11 -9.37 -2.61 9.20
C ILE A 11 -10.83 -2.39 8.84
N GLU A 12 -11.65 -2.18 9.86
CA GLU A 12 -13.03 -1.75 9.70
C GLU A 12 -13.03 -0.27 9.29
N VAL A 13 -13.81 0.05 8.26
CA VAL A 13 -14.08 1.39 7.72
C VAL A 13 -15.59 1.62 7.68
N LYS A 14 -16.07 2.50 8.55
CA LYS A 14 -17.49 2.85 8.75
C LYS A 14 -18.09 3.61 7.58
N CYS A 15 -17.27 4.21 6.72
CA CYS A 15 -17.73 4.81 5.47
C CYS A 15 -18.19 3.74 4.44
N GLY A 16 -17.89 2.46 4.70
CA GLY A 16 -18.09 1.36 3.77
C GLY A 16 -16.88 1.21 2.84
N GLY A 17 -16.30 0.01 2.76
CA GLY A 17 -15.05 -0.25 2.04
C GLY A 17 -15.10 0.12 0.56
N HIS A 18 -16.28 0.06 -0.06
CA HIS A 18 -16.50 0.48 -1.44
C HIS A 18 -16.12 1.94 -1.71
N LEU A 19 -16.27 2.87 -0.75
CA LEU A 19 -15.85 4.26 -0.92
C LEU A 19 -14.32 4.41 -0.93
N ILE A 20 -13.61 3.58 -0.15
CA ILE A 20 -12.14 3.52 -0.17
C ILE A 20 -11.67 2.93 -1.49
N HIS A 21 -12.28 1.84 -1.94
CA HIS A 21 -12.03 1.28 -3.28
C HIS A 21 -12.26 2.34 -4.36
N ASP A 22 -13.37 3.07 -4.28
CA ASP A 22 -13.69 4.13 -5.24
C ASP A 22 -12.69 5.27 -5.19
N ILE A 23 -12.11 5.67 -4.05
CA ILE A 23 -11.02 6.68 -4.05
C ILE A 23 -9.73 6.10 -4.65
N LEU A 24 -9.41 4.85 -4.35
CA LEU A 24 -8.24 4.18 -4.92
C LEU A 24 -8.40 3.97 -6.44
N HIS A 25 -9.64 3.86 -6.92
CA HIS A 25 -10.04 3.63 -8.30
C HIS A 25 -10.40 4.92 -9.08
N ALA A 26 -10.90 5.97 -8.43
CA ALA A 26 -11.34 7.22 -9.02
C ALA A 26 -10.13 8.08 -9.40
N ASP A 27 -9.62 7.75 -10.57
CA ASP A 27 -9.04 8.67 -11.55
C ASP A 27 -7.58 9.16 -11.33
N PRO A 28 -6.62 8.48 -11.98
CA PRO A 28 -5.40 9.07 -12.51
C PRO A 28 -5.49 9.37 -14.03
N ARG A 29 -6.63 9.85 -14.58
CA ARG A 29 -6.81 10.06 -16.05
C ARG A 29 -6.05 11.28 -16.64
N ASN A 30 -4.86 11.60 -16.15
CA ASN A 30 -3.91 12.38 -16.94
C ASN A 30 -2.62 11.63 -17.28
N VAL A 31 -2.66 10.31 -17.16
CA VAL A 31 -1.44 9.52 -17.17
C VAL A 31 -1.71 8.12 -17.75
N PRO A 32 -1.09 7.74 -18.88
CA PRO A 32 -1.29 6.42 -19.47
C PRO A 32 -0.41 5.31 -18.86
N ASN A 33 0.53 5.62 -17.95
CA ASN A 33 1.54 4.66 -17.47
C ASN A 33 2.40 5.14 -16.26
N ILE A 34 2.00 6.19 -15.54
CA ILE A 34 2.92 6.91 -14.61
C ILE A 34 2.69 6.46 -13.17
N THR A 35 3.74 5.80 -12.67
CA THR A 35 4.26 5.82 -11.30
C THR A 35 3.55 6.79 -10.36
N LYS A 36 2.71 6.26 -9.46
CA LYS A 36 2.31 7.03 -8.27
C LYS A 36 3.59 7.19 -7.45
N ILE A 37 4.09 8.41 -7.31
CA ILE A 37 5.17 8.71 -6.36
C ILE A 37 4.49 9.01 -5.03
N ASN A 38 4.41 8.00 -4.16
CA ASN A 38 3.99 8.25 -2.79
C ASN A 38 5.23 8.69 -2.01
N HIS A 39 5.19 9.91 -1.49
CA HIS A 39 6.07 10.34 -0.41
C HIS A 39 5.45 9.87 0.90
N PHE A 40 6.23 9.13 1.68
CA PHE A 40 5.86 8.81 3.06
C PHE A 40 7.04 9.13 3.96
N GLU A 41 6.75 9.83 5.04
CA GLU A 41 7.70 10.10 6.11
C GLU A 41 7.69 8.91 7.06
N MET A 42 8.85 8.28 7.24
CA MET A 42 9.03 7.29 8.29
C MET A 42 9.91 7.87 9.38
N ASP A 43 9.45 7.79 10.62
CA ASP A 43 10.29 7.94 11.81
C ASP A 43 11.37 6.84 11.79
N HIS A 44 12.63 7.23 11.65
CA HIS A 44 13.75 6.36 12.04
C HIS A 44 13.87 6.32 13.56
N GLU A 45 14.42 5.23 14.11
CA GLU A 45 14.76 5.11 15.54
C GLU A 45 15.67 6.25 16.07
N ASP A 46 16.33 7.00 15.18
CA ASP A 46 17.17 8.16 15.52
C ASP A 46 16.39 9.50 15.55
N GLY A 47 15.06 9.48 15.35
CA GLY A 47 14.21 10.68 15.34
C GLY A 47 14.35 11.55 14.08
N SER A 48 14.86 10.99 12.98
CA SER A 48 14.91 11.68 11.67
C SER A 48 13.78 11.19 10.77
N GLU A 49 12.90 12.12 10.41
CA GLU A 49 11.93 11.94 9.33
C GLU A 49 12.70 11.92 8.00
N LYS A 50 12.60 10.82 7.26
CA LYS A 50 13.09 10.76 5.89
C LYS A 50 11.92 10.51 4.97
N ASP A 51 11.73 11.43 4.03
CA ASP A 51 10.91 11.21 2.83
C ASP A 51 11.41 9.96 2.11
N LYS A 52 10.53 8.98 2.00
CA LYS A 52 10.72 7.83 1.13
C LYS A 52 9.82 7.92 -0.07
N ILE A 53 10.40 7.62 -1.23
CA ILE A 53 9.75 7.66 -2.53
C ILE A 53 9.39 6.22 -2.89
N VAL A 54 8.12 5.96 -3.17
CA VAL A 54 7.68 4.69 -3.77
C VAL A 54 7.03 4.97 -5.09
N LYS A 55 7.46 4.23 -6.13
CA LYS A 55 6.87 4.26 -7.46
C LYS A 55 6.10 2.96 -7.69
N GLU A 56 4.79 3.09 -7.85
CA GLU A 56 3.90 1.96 -8.08
C GLU A 56 3.06 2.12 -9.35
N VAL A 57 2.68 1.00 -9.94
CA VAL A 57 1.77 0.91 -11.09
C VAL A 57 0.63 -0.06 -10.76
N ILE A 58 -0.56 0.21 -11.27
CA ILE A 58 -1.69 -0.72 -11.19
C ILE A 58 -1.37 -1.91 -12.08
N GLU A 59 -1.27 -3.11 -11.50
CA GLU A 59 -1.07 -4.36 -12.23
C GLU A 59 -2.42 -5.01 -12.59
N ALA A 60 -3.42 -4.94 -11.69
CA ALA A 60 -4.75 -5.49 -11.91
C ALA A 60 -5.83 -4.74 -11.12
N ILE A 61 -7.06 -4.76 -11.63
CA ILE A 61 -8.26 -4.28 -10.95
C ILE A 61 -9.31 -5.37 -11.11
N ASP A 62 -9.82 -5.88 -9.99
CA ASP A 62 -10.84 -6.92 -9.94
C ASP A 62 -12.14 -6.33 -9.38
N PRO A 63 -13.11 -5.97 -10.24
CA PRO A 63 -14.34 -5.31 -9.80
C PRO A 63 -15.28 -6.24 -9.01
N GLU A 64 -15.21 -7.55 -9.22
CA GLU A 64 -16.01 -8.54 -8.48
C GLU A 64 -15.57 -8.63 -7.01
N GLU A 65 -14.27 -8.77 -6.78
CA GLU A 65 -13.65 -8.82 -5.45
C GLU A 65 -13.41 -7.42 -4.86
N LYS A 66 -13.75 -6.35 -5.61
CA LYS A 66 -13.46 -4.95 -5.29
C LYS A 66 -12.01 -4.79 -4.81
N SER A 67 -11.09 -5.33 -5.60
CA SER A 67 -9.69 -5.37 -5.27
C SER A 67 -8.83 -4.69 -6.33
N ILE A 68 -7.72 -4.10 -5.89
CA ILE A 68 -6.74 -3.45 -6.74
C ILE A 68 -5.37 -3.98 -6.36
N THR A 69 -4.63 -4.43 -7.37
CA THR A 69 -3.25 -4.89 -7.24
C THR A 69 -2.31 -3.83 -7.78
N TRP A 70 -1.38 -3.38 -6.94
CA TRP A 70 -0.33 -2.44 -7.24
C TRP A 70 1.02 -3.14 -7.18
N LYS A 71 1.88 -2.83 -8.13
CA LYS A 71 3.24 -3.33 -8.17
C LYS A 71 4.21 -2.19 -7.99
N VAL A 72 5.11 -2.35 -7.02
CA VAL A 72 6.21 -1.41 -6.82
C VAL A 72 7.26 -1.65 -7.90
N ILE A 73 7.53 -0.63 -8.69
CA ILE A 73 8.46 -0.65 -9.83
C ILE A 73 9.66 0.28 -9.63
N GLY A 74 9.72 1.02 -8.53
CA GLY A 74 10.86 1.86 -8.18
C GLY A 74 10.74 2.52 -6.82
N GLY A 75 11.80 3.22 -6.42
CA GLY A 75 11.86 3.93 -5.14
C GLY A 75 12.60 3.17 -4.04
N ASP A 76 12.63 3.75 -2.83
CA ASP A 76 13.41 3.30 -1.69
C ASP A 76 13.07 1.87 -1.23
N LEU A 77 11.83 1.42 -1.46
CA LEU A 77 11.43 0.05 -1.09
C LEU A 77 12.15 -1.00 -1.94
N LEU A 78 12.44 -0.73 -3.22
CA LEU A 78 13.20 -1.66 -4.05
C LEU A 78 14.70 -1.66 -3.76
N GLU A 79 15.20 -0.81 -2.85
CA GLU A 79 16.55 -0.92 -2.32
C GLU A 79 16.66 -2.10 -1.36
N LEU A 80 15.59 -2.41 -0.62
CA LEU A 80 15.50 -3.45 0.40
C LEU A 80 14.85 -4.74 -0.12
N TYR A 81 13.86 -4.62 -0.99
CA TYR A 81 13.08 -5.75 -1.52
C TYR A 81 13.34 -5.94 -3.02
N ASP A 82 13.51 -7.19 -3.48
CA ASP A 82 13.56 -7.53 -4.91
C ASP A 82 12.20 -7.34 -5.58
N SER A 83 11.12 -7.61 -4.84
CA SER A 83 9.76 -7.36 -5.29
C SER A 83 8.84 -6.99 -4.14
N LEU A 84 7.88 -6.12 -4.41
CA LEU A 84 6.80 -5.78 -3.50
C LEU A 84 5.52 -5.51 -4.30
N THR A 85 4.47 -6.26 -3.99
CA THR A 85 3.12 -6.13 -4.53
C THR A 85 2.17 -5.79 -3.39
N ILE A 86 1.35 -4.78 -3.60
CA ILE A 86 0.37 -4.29 -2.64
C ILE A 86 -1.02 -4.61 -3.20
N ILE A 87 -1.85 -5.30 -2.42
CA ILE A 87 -3.23 -5.63 -2.80
C ILE A 87 -4.15 -4.97 -1.79
N THR A 88 -5.10 -4.19 -2.26
CA THR A 88 -6.17 -3.61 -1.44
C THR A 88 -7.49 -4.22 -1.89
N ALA A 89 -8.23 -4.85 -0.98
CA ALA A 89 -9.55 -5.43 -1.24
C ALA A 89 -10.57 -4.87 -0.26
N CYS A 90 -11.80 -4.65 -0.73
CA CYS A 90 -12.85 -4.01 0.05
C CYS A 90 -14.10 -4.90 0.11
N GLU A 91 -14.43 -5.38 1.31
CA GLU A 91 -15.59 -6.22 1.55
C GLU A 91 -16.47 -5.60 2.65
N HIS A 92 -17.70 -5.23 2.32
CA HIS A 92 -18.64 -4.60 3.26
C HIS A 92 -18.04 -3.34 3.94
N GLU A 93 -17.79 -3.44 5.25
CA GLU A 93 -17.19 -2.44 6.12
C GLU A 93 -15.71 -2.71 6.38
N TRP A 94 -15.09 -3.64 5.65
CA TRP A 94 -13.69 -4.01 5.82
C TRP A 94 -12.86 -3.59 4.61
N THR A 95 -11.67 -3.07 4.88
CA THR A 95 -10.61 -2.90 3.89
C THR A 95 -9.42 -3.76 4.29
N THR A 96 -9.08 -4.70 3.43
CA THR A 96 -7.95 -5.62 3.60
C THR A 96 -6.79 -5.18 2.73
N CYS A 97 -5.62 -5.01 3.34
CA CYS A 97 -4.36 -4.75 2.67
C CYS A 97 -3.45 -5.98 2.77
N SER A 98 -2.83 -6.35 1.66
CA SER A 98 -1.81 -7.40 1.62
C SER A 98 -0.53 -6.90 0.98
N PHE A 99 0.61 -7.13 1.62
CA PHE A 99 1.92 -7.01 1.00
C PHE A 99 2.45 -8.39 0.67
N ILE A 100 2.79 -8.63 -0.59
CA ILE A 100 3.52 -9.81 -1.04
C ILE A 100 4.90 -9.33 -1.47
N TYR A 101 5.95 -9.85 -0.85
CA TYR A 101 7.30 -9.34 -1.06
C TYR A 101 8.36 -10.43 -1.11
N GLU A 102 9.48 -10.07 -1.73
CA GLU A 102 10.74 -10.82 -1.69
C GLU A 102 11.84 -9.88 -1.21
N LYS A 103 12.49 -10.24 -0.10
CA LYS A 103 13.66 -9.54 0.44
C LYS A 103 14.88 -9.79 -0.43
N LYS A 104 15.76 -8.81 -0.51
CA LYS A 104 17.09 -9.02 -1.14
C LYS A 104 18.00 -9.90 -0.29
N THR A 105 17.91 -9.81 1.03
CA THR A 105 18.76 -10.55 1.96
C THR A 105 17.96 -11.02 3.18
N GLU A 106 18.45 -12.03 3.89
CA GLU A 106 17.82 -12.50 5.13
C GLU A 106 17.82 -11.45 6.24
N ASP A 107 18.80 -10.53 6.23
CA ASP A 107 18.91 -9.40 7.16
C ASP A 107 17.94 -8.26 6.85
N THR A 108 17.29 -8.28 5.69
CA THR A 108 16.31 -7.25 5.33
C THR A 108 15.12 -7.31 6.30
N PRO A 109 14.72 -6.19 6.92
CA PRO A 109 13.60 -6.18 7.86
C PRO A 109 12.29 -6.52 7.17
N GLU A 110 11.33 -7.02 7.95
CA GLU A 110 9.95 -7.15 7.48
C GLU A 110 9.38 -5.75 7.18
N PRO A 111 8.55 -5.58 6.12
CA PRO A 111 7.98 -4.28 5.74
C PRO A 111 6.85 -3.82 6.68
N LEU A 112 7.00 -4.00 8.00
CA LEU A 112 5.99 -3.69 9.01
C LEU A 112 5.72 -2.18 9.11
N VAL A 113 6.77 -1.36 9.01
CA VAL A 113 6.63 0.11 9.06
C VAL A 113 5.83 0.64 7.86
N PRO A 114 6.22 0.37 6.59
CA PRO A 114 5.44 0.83 5.44
C PRO A 114 4.04 0.19 5.40
N PHE A 115 3.88 -1.04 5.90
CA PHE A 115 2.56 -1.68 6.01
C PHE A 115 1.65 -0.94 7.02
N GLY A 116 2.17 -0.59 8.19
CA GLY A 116 1.45 0.18 9.20
C GLY A 116 1.05 1.57 8.69
N PHE A 117 1.93 2.22 7.93
CA PHE A 117 1.63 3.50 7.27
C PHE A 117 0.43 3.38 6.33
N LEU A 118 0.39 2.36 5.46
CA LEU A 118 -0.74 2.15 4.54
C LEU A 118 -2.07 1.99 5.29
N LEU A 119 -2.07 1.21 6.38
CA LEU A 119 -3.27 1.05 7.21
C LEU A 119 -3.71 2.37 7.86
N ASN A 120 -2.77 3.21 8.28
CA ASN A 120 -3.08 4.53 8.83
C ASN A 120 -3.66 5.47 7.77
N LEU A 121 -3.05 5.50 6.57
CA LEU A 121 -3.53 6.30 5.45
C LEU A 121 -4.99 5.98 5.11
N ILE A 122 -5.38 4.70 5.11
CA ILE A 122 -6.76 4.29 4.86
C ILE A 122 -7.72 4.82 5.94
N LYS A 123 -7.31 4.82 7.20
CA LYS A 123 -8.11 5.41 8.30
C LYS A 123 -8.24 6.93 8.15
N GLU A 124 -7.19 7.60 7.71
CA GLU A 124 -7.26 9.04 7.43
C GLU A 124 -8.22 9.34 6.28
N MET A 125 -8.15 8.57 5.18
CA MET A 125 -9.10 8.65 4.07
C MET A 125 -10.55 8.43 4.53
N GLU A 126 -10.79 7.45 5.40
CA GLU A 126 -12.10 7.24 6.02
C GLU A 126 -12.55 8.47 6.82
N GLY A 127 -11.67 9.04 7.65
CA GLY A 127 -11.97 10.24 8.43
C GLY A 127 -12.32 11.47 7.58
N HIS A 128 -11.81 11.55 6.34
CA HIS A 128 -12.21 12.56 5.37
C HIS A 128 -13.57 12.30 4.73
N LEU A 129 -13.95 11.04 4.52
CA LEU A 129 -15.24 10.64 3.96
C LEU A 129 -16.41 10.76 4.94
N LEU A 130 -16.14 10.69 6.24
CA LEU A 130 -17.16 10.77 7.30
C LEU A 130 -17.44 12.21 7.78
N LYS A 131 -16.78 13.22 7.18
CA LYS A 131 -17.03 14.65 7.45
C LYS A 131 -18.12 15.19 6.54
#